data_AF-A0A928MS60-F1
#
_entry.id   AF-A0A928MS60-F1
#
_cell.length_a   1.000
_cell.length_b   1.000
_cell.length_c   1.000
_cell.angle_alpha   90.00
_cell.angle_beta   90.00
_cell.angle_gamma   90.00
#
_symmetry.space_group_name_H-M   'P 1'
#
loop_
_entity.id
_entity.type
_entity.pdbx_description
1 polymer ?
#
loop_
_entity_poly.entity_id
_entity_poly.type
_entity_poly.pdbx_seq_one_letter_code
_entity_poly.pdbx_strand_id
1 'polypeptide(L)' 'MDHDRIMTPEQIEELKIGDEIIYHRVGAYSVTFGGPFIRYFPDVYFKNENNEYTQVRKRISVEDYYKIHS' A
#
# COMPACT_ATOMS: atom_id res chain seq x y z
N MET A 1 -5.48 10.84 -15.01
CA MET A 1 -4.13 10.42 -14.55
C MET A 1 -3.29 11.62 -14.12
N ASP A 2 -3.56 12.82 -14.64
CA ASP A 2 -2.82 14.06 -14.31
C ASP A 2 -2.86 14.47 -12.83
N HIS A 3 -3.69 13.80 -12.02
CA HIS A 3 -3.80 13.96 -10.57
C HIS A 3 -3.33 12.75 -9.77
N ASP A 4 -2.73 11.72 -10.40
CA ASP A 4 -2.14 10.56 -9.70
C ASP A 4 -0.77 10.94 -9.10
N ARG A 5 -0.81 11.92 -8.20
CA ARG A 5 0.34 12.47 -7.48
C ARG A 5 -0.02 12.51 -6.01
N ILE A 6 0.70 11.74 -5.21
CA ILE A 6 0.44 11.65 -3.76
C ILE A 6 1.01 12.85 -3.01
N MET A 7 2.19 13.35 -3.41
CA MET A 7 2.84 14.49 -2.78
C MET A 7 3.77 15.25 -3.73
N THR A 8 4.23 16.41 -3.28
CA THR A 8 5.38 17.14 -3.83
C THR A 8 6.43 17.22 -2.73
N PRO A 9 7.54 16.47 -2.82
CA PRO A 9 8.55 16.48 -1.77
C PRO A 9 9.30 17.81 -1.76
N GLU A 10 9.59 18.30 -0.56
CA GLU A 10 10.39 19.51 -0.34
C GLU A 10 11.62 19.12 0.50
N GLN A 11 12.78 19.65 0.15
CA GLN A 11 14.03 19.47 0.92
C GLN A 11 14.45 18.00 1.13
N ILE A 12 14.23 17.13 0.14
CA ILE A 12 14.70 15.75 0.17
C ILE A 12 16.02 15.60 -0.61
N GLU A 13 16.78 14.57 -0.26
CA GLU A 13 17.89 14.10 -1.10
C GLU A 13 17.37 13.56 -2.44
N GLU A 14 18.23 13.56 -3.46
CA GLU A 14 17.87 13.04 -4.77
C GLU A 14 17.63 11.53 -4.70
N LEU A 15 16.41 11.10 -4.98
CA LEU A 15 16.03 9.69 -4.96
C LEU A 15 16.82 8.88 -6.00
N LYS A 16 17.27 7.70 -5.58
CA LYS A 16 17.95 6.71 -6.41
C LYS A 16 17.11 5.43 -6.51
N ILE A 17 17.43 4.62 -7.52
CA ILE A 17 16.80 3.32 -7.70
C ILE A 17 17.12 2.45 -6.49
N GLY A 18 16.07 1.94 -5.84
CA GLY A 18 16.18 1.12 -4.64
C GLY A 18 15.79 1.84 -3.35
N ASP A 19 15.64 3.17 -3.39
CA ASP A 19 15.18 3.92 -2.21
C ASP A 19 13.72 3.60 -1.88
N GLU A 20 13.41 3.60 -0.58
CA GLU A 20 12.07 3.36 -0.06
C GLU A 20 11.40 4.66 0.38
N ILE A 21 10.14 4.85 -0.01
CA ILE A 21 9.31 5.98 0.44
C ILE A 21 8.27 5.46 1.42
N ILE A 22 8.35 5.91 2.68
CA ILE A 22 7.44 5.52 3.75
C ILE A 22 6.40 6.62 3.99
N TYR A 23 5.12 6.29 3.76
CA TYR A 23 4.01 7.19 4.05
C TYR A 23 3.50 6.96 5.47
N HIS A 24 3.45 8.02 6.27
CA HIS A 24 2.93 7.96 7.64
C HIS A 24 1.44 8.32 7.68
N ARG A 25 0.75 7.86 8.73
CA ARG A 25 -0.68 8.15 8.99
C ARG A 25 -1.65 7.62 7.93
N VAL A 26 -1.31 6.49 7.30
CA VAL A 26 -2.15 5.80 6.30
C VAL A 26 -3.06 4.71 6.88
N GLY A 27 -3.18 4.61 8.20
CA GLY A 27 -3.94 3.54 8.85
C GLY A 27 -5.45 3.64 8.63
N ALA A 28 -5.99 4.86 8.62
CA ALA A 28 -7.42 5.10 8.37
C ALA A 28 -7.65 5.43 6.89
N TYR A 29 -8.78 4.98 6.34
CA TYR A 29 -9.29 5.34 5.01
C TYR A 29 -8.35 5.14 3.81
N SER A 30 -7.21 4.47 3.97
CA SER A 30 -6.31 4.16 2.85
C SER A 30 -6.63 2.77 2.30
N VAL A 31 -6.46 1.74 3.12
CA VAL A 31 -6.70 0.34 2.72
C VAL A 31 -8.19 0.03 2.52
N THR A 32 -9.09 0.73 3.22
CA THR A 32 -10.54 0.51 3.16
C THR A 32 -11.23 1.28 2.04
N PHE A 33 -10.59 2.32 1.50
CA PHE A 33 -11.18 3.19 0.47
C PHE A 33 -10.57 2.96 -0.92
N GLY A 34 -9.28 2.62 -0.99
CA GLY A 34 -8.60 2.36 -2.26
C GLY A 34 -9.00 1.02 -2.86
N GLY A 35 -9.70 1.02 -3.99
CA GLY A 35 -9.96 -0.20 -4.78
C GLY A 35 -8.74 -0.65 -5.62
N PRO A 36 -8.82 -1.81 -6.28
CA PRO A 36 -7.73 -2.34 -7.11
C PRO A 36 -7.66 -1.61 -8.45
N PHE A 37 -7.15 -0.37 -8.45
CA PHE A 37 -6.83 0.36 -9.66
C PHE A 37 -5.39 0.03 -10.07
N ILE A 38 -5.21 -0.63 -11.22
CA ILE A 38 -3.93 -1.10 -11.82
C ILE A 38 -3.04 -1.99 -10.94
N ARG A 39 -3.42 -2.28 -9.70
CA ARG A 39 -2.72 -3.16 -8.76
C ARG A 39 -3.71 -3.93 -7.90
N TYR A 40 -3.31 -5.13 -7.47
CA TYR A 40 -4.04 -5.91 -6.48
C TYR A 40 -3.94 -5.30 -5.08
N PHE A 41 -4.94 -5.57 -4.23
CA PHE A 41 -4.90 -5.20 -2.83
C PHE A 41 -3.59 -5.69 -2.19
N PRO A 42 -2.88 -4.85 -1.42
CA PRO A 42 -1.57 -5.22 -0.90
C PRO A 42 -1.68 -6.16 0.30
N ASP A 43 -0.55 -6.79 0.61
CA ASP A 43 -0.31 -7.41 1.91
C ASP A 43 -0.49 -6.38 3.02
N VAL A 44 -1.07 -6.80 4.14
CA VAL A 44 -1.25 -5.97 5.34
C VAL A 44 -0.65 -6.72 6.50
N TYR A 45 0.25 -6.05 7.22
CA TYR A 45 0.93 -6.58 8.39
C TYR A 45 0.51 -5.80 9.62
N PHE A 46 0.32 -6.51 10.73
CA PHE A 46 0.18 -5.94 12.06
C PHE A 46 1.53 -6.07 12.77
N LYS A 47 2.04 -4.97 13.30
CA LYS A 47 3.23 -4.93 14.14
C LYS A 47 2.79 -4.88 15.60
N ASN A 48 3.19 -5.86 16.41
CA ASN A 48 2.87 -5.88 17.83
C ASN A 48 3.87 -5.05 18.67
N GLU A 49 3.62 -4.98 19.97
CA GLU A 49 4.47 -4.26 20.94
C GLU A 49 5.90 -4.82 21.02
N ASN A 50 6.10 -6.10 20.66
CA ASN A 50 7.40 -6.76 20.62
C ASN A 50 8.16 -6.56 19.28
N ASN A 51 7.66 -5.70 18.39
CA ASN A 51 8.17 -5.49 17.03
C ASN A 51 8.06 -6.69 16.08
N GLU A 52 7.21 -7.66 16.39
CA GLU A 52 6.95 -8.80 15.51
C GLU A 52 5.85 -8.45 14.52
N TYR A 53 6.03 -8.89 13.27
CA TYR A 53 5.07 -8.65 12.19
C TYR A 53 4.26 -9.92 11.92
N THR A 54 2.94 -9.80 11.97
CA THR A 54 2.01 -10.85 11.54
C THR A 54 1.25 -10.38 10.31
N GLN A 55 1.24 -11.18 9.25
CA GLN A 55 0.44 -10.89 8.07
C GLN A 55 -1.03 -11.12 8.38
N VAL A 56 -1.82 -10.05 8.38
CA VAL A 56 -3.26 -10.09 8.68
C VAL A 56 -4.12 -10.10 7.41
N ARG A 57 -3.52 -9.76 6.26
CA ARG A 57 -4.13 -9.93 4.93
C ARG A 57 -3.06 -10.19 3.90
N LYS A 58 -3.27 -11.19 3.04
CA LYS A 58 -2.41 -11.47 1.90
C LYS A 58 -2.82 -10.62 0.70
N ARG A 59 -1.85 -10.24 -0.14
CA ARG A 59 -2.12 -9.72 -1.48
C ARG A 59 -3.00 -10.71 -2.24
N ILE A 60 -4.07 -10.19 -2.85
CA ILE A 60 -4.98 -11.02 -3.63
C ILE A 60 -4.29 -11.55 -4.88
N SER A 61 -4.62 -12.78 -5.28
CA SER A 61 -4.18 -13.34 -6.55
C SER A 61 -5.09 -12.92 -7.71
N VAL A 62 -4.71 -13.33 -8.92
CA VAL A 62 -5.55 -13.19 -10.12
C VAL A 62 -6.88 -13.93 -9.93
N GLU A 63 -6.85 -15.13 -9.36
CA GLU A 63 -8.02 -15.95 -9.10
C GLU A 63 -8.96 -15.30 -8.07
N ASP A 64 -8.39 -14.71 -7.02
CA ASP A 64 -9.16 -13.97 -6.01
C ASP A 64 -9.85 -12.76 -6.64
N TYR A 65 -9.18 -12.04 -7.54
CA TYR A 65 -9.78 -10.93 -8.29
C TYR A 65 -11.00 -11.38 -9.09
N TYR A 66 -10.92 -12.49 -9.83
CA TYR A 66 -12.07 -13.01 -10.57
C TYR A 66 -13.22 -13.41 -9.65
N LYS A 67 -12.94 -14.03 -8.49
CA LYS A 67 -13.96 -14.43 -7.51
C LYS A 67 -14.70 -13.25 -6.89
N ILE A 68 -14.07 -12.09 -6.75
CA ILE A 68 -14.72 -10.88 -6.21
C ILE A 68 -15.76 -10.32 -7.20
N HIS A 69 -15.60 -10.57 -8.49
CA HIS A 69 -16.40 -10.00 -9.56
C HIS A 69 -17.38 -10.98 -10.23
N SER A 70 -17.40 -12.25 -9.80
CA SER A 70 -18.37 -13.28 -10.19
C SER A 70 -19.56 -13.30 -9.26
#